data_AF-A0A931VF08-F1
#
_entry.id   AF-A0A931VF08-F1
#
_cell.length_a   1.000
_cell.length_b   1.000
_cell.length_c   1.000
_cell.angle_alpha   90.00
_cell.angle_beta   90.00
_cell.angle_gamma   90.00
#
_symmetry.space_group_name_H-M   'P 1'
#
loop_
_entity.id
_entity.type
_entity.pdbx_description
1 polymer ?
#
loop_
_entity_poly.entity_id
_entity_poly.type
_entity_poly.pdbx_seq_one_letter_code
_entity_poly.pdbx_strand_id
1 'polypeptide(L)' 'MCYNCGCGVPDDDMGKGKISEGGSSLTEEDIKKLAKAWGMSVEEAKRNMYDLLKSELGK' A
#
# COMPACT_ATOMS: atom_id res chain seq x y z
N MET A 1 -8.90 -0.94 -6.65
CA MET A 1 -8.37 -1.76 -5.57
C MET A 1 -6.96 -1.42 -5.18
N CYS A 2 -6.93 -0.64 -4.12
CA CYS A 2 -6.00 -0.78 -3.02
C CYS A 2 -5.24 -2.12 -2.95
N TYR A 3 -3.98 -2.02 -2.54
CA TYR A 3 -3.00 -3.08 -2.42
C TYR A 3 -3.51 -4.33 -1.71
N ASN A 4 -4.48 -4.21 -0.79
CA ASN A 4 -5.02 -5.31 -0.01
C ASN A 4 -6.11 -6.16 -0.69
N CYS A 5 -6.67 -5.76 -1.83
CA CYS A 5 -7.59 -6.63 -2.59
C CYS A 5 -6.93 -7.31 -3.80
N GLY A 6 -5.88 -6.72 -4.37
CA GLY A 6 -5.11 -7.37 -5.43
C GLY A 6 -5.77 -7.43 -6.82
N CYS A 7 -6.85 -6.68 -7.09
CA CYS A 7 -7.45 -6.65 -8.44
C CYS A 7 -6.71 -5.74 -9.46
N GLY A 8 -5.58 -5.15 -9.05
CA GLY A 8 -4.66 -4.42 -9.96
C GLY A 8 -5.01 -2.96 -10.23
N VAL A 9 -5.82 -2.30 -9.38
CA VAL A 9 -6.22 -0.90 -9.56
C VAL A 9 -5.88 -0.06 -8.31
N PRO A 10 -4.60 0.25 -8.04
CA PRO A 10 -4.14 0.72 -6.71
C PRO A 10 -4.68 2.07 -6.25
N ASP A 11 -5.25 2.88 -7.16
CA ASP A 11 -5.80 4.21 -6.84
C ASP A 11 -7.30 4.19 -6.46
N ASP A 12 -7.99 3.06 -6.66
CA ASP A 12 -9.43 2.93 -6.42
C ASP A 12 -9.70 2.26 -5.06
N ASP A 13 -10.41 2.97 -4.18
CA ASP A 13 -10.74 2.54 -2.81
C ASP A 13 -12.01 1.67 -2.74
N MET A 14 -12.70 1.47 -3.88
CA MET A 14 -13.93 0.69 -4.03
C MET A 14 -15.03 1.07 -3.01
N GLY A 15 -15.10 2.34 -2.61
CA GLY A 15 -16.07 2.83 -1.63
C GLY A 15 -15.84 2.35 -0.20
N LYS A 16 -14.63 1.85 0.11
CA LYS A 16 -14.23 1.42 1.46
C LYS A 16 -13.39 2.47 2.21
N GLY A 17 -13.12 3.61 1.59
CA GLY A 17 -12.33 4.71 2.15
C GLY A 17 -10.85 4.36 2.28
N LYS A 18 -9.97 5.36 2.17
CA LYS A 18 -8.52 5.19 2.32
C LYS A 18 -8.13 4.96 3.78
N ILE A 19 -7.08 4.17 4.02
CA ILE A 19 -6.57 3.94 5.38
C ILE A 19 -6.15 5.25 6.06
N SER A 20 -5.52 6.16 5.34
CA SER A 20 -5.11 7.46 5.91
C SER A 20 -6.28 8.38 6.30
N GLU A 21 -7.50 8.05 5.91
CA GLU A 21 -8.73 8.80 6.20
C GLU A 21 -9.68 8.03 7.14
N GLY A 22 -9.22 6.92 7.73
CA GLY A 22 -10.01 6.07 8.63
C GLY A 22 -10.83 4.97 7.94
N GLY A 23 -10.64 4.76 6.63
CA GLY A 23 -11.20 3.63 5.89
C GLY A 23 -10.35 2.37 5.94
N SER A 24 -10.57 1.46 4.98
CA SER A 24 -9.95 0.11 4.97
C SER A 24 -9.21 -0.24 3.67
N SER A 25 -9.12 0.70 2.73
CA SER A 25 -8.40 0.53 1.47
C SER A 25 -6.99 1.09 1.57
N LEU A 26 -5.98 0.25 1.40
CA LEU A 26 -4.58 0.67 1.26
C LEU A 26 -4.32 1.13 -0.18
N THR A 27 -4.40 2.43 -0.47
CA THR A 27 -4.27 2.97 -1.84
C THR A 27 -2.85 3.44 -2.17
N GLU A 28 -2.61 3.79 -3.43
CA GLU A 28 -1.37 4.45 -3.87
C GLU A 28 -1.07 5.74 -3.09
N GLU A 29 -2.11 6.51 -2.75
CA GLU A 29 -1.95 7.73 -1.96
C GLU A 29 -1.44 7.43 -0.55
N ASP A 30 -1.93 6.35 0.06
CA ASP A 30 -1.47 5.90 1.38
C ASP A 30 0.00 5.49 1.33
N ILE A 31 0.44 4.81 0.27
CA ILE A 31 1.86 4.47 0.06
C ILE A 31 2.70 5.74 -0.12
N LYS A 32 2.22 6.75 -0.85
CA LYS A 32 2.90 8.04 -1.00
C LYS A 32 3.05 8.77 0.34
N LYS A 33 2.00 8.79 1.16
CA LYS A 33 2.03 9.36 2.51
C LYS A 33 3.04 8.64 3.40
N LEU A 34 3.06 7.30 3.34
CA LEU A 34 4.01 6.47 4.07
C LEU A 34 5.45 6.73 3.63
N ALA A 35 5.74 6.69 2.33
CA ALA A 35 7.07 6.94 1.78
C ALA A 35 7.61 8.32 2.22
N LYS A 36 6.76 9.36 2.14
CA LYS A 36 7.10 10.71 2.62
C LYS A 36 7.38 10.75 4.12
N ALA A 37 6.54 10.13 4.94
CA ALA A 37 6.70 10.13 6.39
C ALA A 37 7.99 9.41 6.84
N TRP A 38 8.43 8.42 6.07
CA TRP A 38 9.65 7.66 6.33
C TRP A 38 10.90 8.21 5.63
N GLY A 39 10.77 9.27 4.82
CA GLY A 39 11.90 9.86 4.11
C GLY A 39 12.49 8.97 3.01
N MET A 40 11.68 8.12 2.37
CA MET A 40 12.10 7.23 1.29
C MET A 40 11.30 7.46 0.00
N SER A 41 11.74 6.84 -1.10
CA SER A 41 10.98 6.87 -2.37
C SER A 41 9.75 5.95 -2.32
N VAL A 42 8.76 6.23 -3.17
CA VAL A 42 7.54 5.40 -3.29
C VAL A 42 7.90 3.99 -3.75
N GLU A 43 8.83 3.87 -4.70
CA GLU A 43 9.31 2.60 -5.22
C GLU A 43 10.04 1.79 -4.16
N GLU A 44 10.84 2.44 -3.32
CA GLU A 44 11.53 1.79 -2.20
C GLU A 44 10.54 1.30 -1.14
N ALA A 45 9.53 2.09 -0.78
CA ALA A 45 8.46 1.66 0.10
C ALA A 45 7.76 0.40 -0.43
N LYS A 46 7.41 0.38 -1.73
CA LYS A 46 6.81 -0.79 -2.41
C LYS A 46 7.72 -2.02 -2.38
N ARG A 47 9.00 -1.86 -2.69
CA ARG A 47 9.99 -2.95 -2.68
C ARG A 47 10.14 -3.54 -1.28
N ASN A 48 10.32 -2.70 -0.26
CA ASN A 48 10.48 -3.15 1.12
C ASN A 48 9.25 -3.92 1.62
N MET A 49 8.04 -3.44 1.32
CA MET A 49 6.80 -4.17 1.66
C MET A 49 6.71 -5.51 0.92
N TYR A 50 7.04 -5.55 -0.37
CA TYR A 50 7.01 -6.78 -1.16
C TYR A 50 8.01 -7.83 -0.64
N ASP A 51 9.26 -7.41 -0.36
CA ASP A 51 10.30 -8.31 0.11
C ASP A 51 9.95 -8.93 1.47
N LEU A 52 9.37 -8.14 2.38
CA LEU A 52 8.88 -8.64 3.67
C LEU A 52 7.72 -9.63 3.48
N LEU A 53 6.71 -9.28 2.68
CA LEU A 53 5.57 -10.17 2.43
C LEU A 53 6.00 -11.48 1.78
N LYS A 54 6.93 -11.42 0.81
CA LYS A 54 7.49 -12.60 0.16
C LYS A 54 8.23 -13.50 1.16
N SER A 55 9.00 -12.91 2.08
CA SER A 55 9.68 -13.65 3.15
C SER A 55 8.69 -14.32 4.12
N GLU A 56 7.60 -13.64 4.49
CA GLU A 56 6.62 -14.17 5.44
C GLU A 56 5.69 -15.23 4.82
N LEU A 57 5.36 -15.11 3.53
CA LEU A 57 4.54 -16.07 2.79
C LEU A 57 5.32 -17.26 2.23
N GLY A 58 6.65 -17.13 2.10
CA GLY A 58 7.55 -18.20 1.67
C GLY A 58 7.97 -19.16 2.77
N LYS A 59 7.28 -19.15 3.93
CA LYS A 59 7.39 -20.16 4.99
C LYS A 59 6.57 -21.40 4.65
#